data_AF-A0A8S0SE55-F1
#
_entry.id   AF-A0A8S0SE55-F1
#
_cell.length_a   1.000
_cell.length_b   1.000
_cell.length_c   1.000
_cell.angle_alpha   90.00
_cell.angle_beta   90.00
_cell.angle_gamma   90.00
#
_symmetry.space_group_name_H-M   'P 1'
#
loop_
_entity.id
_entity.type
_entity.pdbx_description
1 polymer ?
#
loop_
_entity_poly.entity_id
_entity_poly.type
_entity_poly.pdbx_seq_one_letter_code
_entity_poly.pdbx_strand_id
1 'polypeptide(L)'
;MLQIDSCNGFYCEGFRPKNPNKPKMFTENWTGWYTQYGGTVPYRPAEDLAFSVARFVQNNGSFFNYYMYHGGTNFGRTAAGLFVATSYDYDAPLDEYGLPSEPKWGHLRNLHKAIKQCEPALVSSYPTVTWPGKNQEVHVFRSKSGACAAFLSNYDPTYSTKLMFQNHPYDLPAWSISILPDCKTEVYNTAKVTVPSSKAKMTPISSGLSWQSYNEETPSADDSDALVMDGLHEQISVTRDSSDYLWYMTDVTVASNEGFLKSGKWPLLTVMSAGHALHVFINGKLAGTTYGSLNNPKLTFSDYVHLRAGVNKISLLSVSVGLANVGVHYEKWNTGVLGPVSLKGLDEGTRDLTKQKWSYKVGLKGEALSLHTVTGSSSVEWIQGSKLAQKQPLTWYKATFNAPAGNDPLALDMLSMGKGEIWINGEGIGRHWPGYIAKGNCGACNYAGTFKETKCQSGCGQPSQRWYHVPRSWLKPSGNLLVVFEEWGGDPTKISLVKRTAEWGGDQTKLSLGKRTA
;
A
#
# COMPACT_ATOMS: atom_id res chain seq x y z
N MET A 1 -29.43 4.11 24.52
CA MET A 1 -28.07 4.48 24.07
C MET A 1 -28.18 5.28 22.77
N LEU A 2 -27.71 6.53 22.76
CA LEU A 2 -27.81 7.51 21.66
C LEU A 2 -26.67 7.31 20.62
N GLN A 3 -26.51 6.12 20.05
CA GLN A 3 -25.49 5.90 19.02
C GLN A 3 -26.01 6.30 17.65
N ILE A 4 -25.27 7.12 16.89
CA ILE A 4 -25.59 7.44 15.49
C ILE A 4 -24.90 6.42 14.58
N ASP A 5 -25.67 5.72 13.77
CA ASP A 5 -25.16 4.88 12.70
C ASP A 5 -24.79 5.73 11.47
N SER A 6 -23.70 5.36 10.81
CA SER A 6 -23.16 6.06 9.63
C SER A 6 -22.96 5.10 8.46
N CYS A 7 -22.52 5.65 7.33
CA CYS A 7 -22.25 4.91 6.11
C CYS A 7 -20.80 5.08 5.67
N ASN A 8 -20.25 4.05 5.03
CA ASN A 8 -18.93 4.01 4.40
C ASN A 8 -19.11 3.49 2.97
N GLY A 9 -18.28 3.94 2.03
CA GLY A 9 -18.34 3.48 0.64
C GLY A 9 -17.88 4.51 -0.38
N PHE A 10 -18.06 4.18 -1.67
CA PHE A 10 -17.90 5.15 -2.75
C PHE A 10 -19.09 6.12 -2.84
N TYR A 11 -20.28 5.67 -2.45
CA TYR A 11 -21.53 6.44 -2.45
C TYR A 11 -22.39 6.05 -1.24
N CYS A 12 -23.03 7.04 -0.60
CA CYS A 12 -23.91 6.86 0.56
C CYS A 12 -25.16 7.75 0.49
N GLU A 13 -25.51 8.25 -0.69
CA GLU A 13 -26.70 9.05 -0.95
C GLU A 13 -28.00 8.31 -0.59
N GLY A 14 -28.03 6.98 -0.68
CA GLY A 14 -29.19 6.16 -0.33
C GLY A 14 -29.30 5.84 1.17
N PHE A 15 -28.22 6.03 1.93
CA PHE A 15 -28.20 5.70 3.36
C PHE A 15 -29.22 6.53 4.15
N ARG A 16 -29.87 5.90 5.12
CA ARG A 16 -30.74 6.54 6.11
C ARG A 16 -30.39 6.01 7.49
N PRO A 17 -30.18 6.88 8.50
CA PRO A 17 -29.92 6.42 9.85
C PRO A 17 -31.13 5.64 10.38
N LYS A 18 -30.90 4.67 11.26
CA LYS A 18 -31.95 3.80 11.83
C LYS A 18 -33.06 4.57 12.55
N ASN A 19 -32.77 5.76 13.06
CA ASN A 19 -33.75 6.63 13.72
C ASN A 19 -33.89 7.93 12.92
N PRO A 20 -35.10 8.35 12.52
CA PRO A 20 -35.31 9.56 11.72
C PRO A 20 -34.89 10.85 12.42
N ASN A 21 -34.74 10.85 13.75
CA ASN A 21 -34.27 12.00 14.53
C ASN A 21 -32.74 12.10 14.61
N LYS A 22 -32.00 11.29 13.84
CA LYS A 22 -30.53 11.32 13.78
C LYS A 22 -30.06 11.92 12.46
N PRO A 23 -28.90 12.60 12.45
CA PRO A 23 -28.32 13.12 11.22
C PRO A 23 -27.83 11.98 10.33
N LYS A 24 -27.86 12.20 9.03
CA LYS A 24 -27.28 11.32 8.02
C LYS A 24 -25.79 11.65 7.83
N MET A 25 -24.92 10.67 8.11
CA MET A 25 -23.46 10.84 8.16
C MET A 25 -22.73 9.82 7.28
N PHE A 26 -21.77 10.30 6.48
CA PHE A 26 -20.91 9.52 5.58
C PHE A 26 -19.46 9.55 6.13
N THR A 27 -19.10 8.57 6.93
CA THR A 27 -17.84 8.53 7.70
C THR A 27 -16.63 8.21 6.84
N GLU A 28 -16.80 7.48 5.73
CA GLU A 28 -15.72 7.17 4.80
C GLU A 28 -16.21 7.25 3.36
N ASN A 29 -16.02 8.42 2.73
CA ASN A 29 -16.10 8.56 1.29
C ASN A 29 -14.76 8.20 0.67
N TRP A 30 -14.67 7.00 0.11
CA TRP A 30 -13.39 6.46 -0.36
C TRP A 30 -12.83 7.26 -1.55
N THR A 31 -11.67 7.87 -1.39
CA THR A 31 -11.05 8.77 -2.40
C THR A 31 -10.32 8.04 -3.51
N GLY A 32 -10.16 6.73 -3.36
CA GLY A 32 -9.41 5.80 -4.19
C GLY A 32 -9.46 4.44 -3.50
N TRP A 33 -8.33 3.74 -3.46
CA TRP A 33 -8.19 2.48 -2.73
C TRP A 33 -6.74 2.29 -2.26
N TYR A 34 -6.52 1.40 -1.29
CA TYR A 34 -5.16 1.09 -0.84
C TYR A 34 -4.37 0.38 -1.95
N THR A 35 -3.06 0.61 -1.97
CA THR A 35 -2.14 -0.18 -2.79
C THR A 35 -1.69 -1.39 -1.98
N GLN A 36 -1.62 -2.54 -2.64
CA GLN A 36 -1.11 -3.78 -2.07
C GLN A 36 0.13 -4.22 -2.86
N TYR A 37 1.05 -4.90 -2.20
CA TYR A 37 2.16 -5.53 -2.91
C TYR A 37 1.61 -6.54 -3.94
N GLY A 38 2.08 -6.43 -5.18
CA GLY A 38 1.60 -7.18 -6.34
C GLY A 38 0.30 -6.66 -6.99
N GLY A 39 -0.36 -5.67 -6.37
CA GLY A 39 -1.52 -4.99 -6.94
C GLY A 39 -1.14 -3.80 -7.81
N THR A 40 -2.11 -3.31 -8.57
CA THR A 40 -2.04 -2.02 -9.27
C THR A 40 -2.16 -0.86 -8.28
N VAL A 41 -1.96 0.37 -8.75
CA VAL A 41 -2.22 1.61 -8.00
C VAL A 41 -3.62 2.12 -8.40
N PRO A 42 -4.65 1.92 -7.56
CA PRO A 42 -6.01 2.32 -7.88
C PRO A 42 -6.20 3.83 -7.69
N TYR A 43 -7.02 4.45 -8.53
CA TYR A 43 -7.32 5.89 -8.45
C TYR A 43 -8.80 6.13 -8.72
N ARG A 44 -9.37 7.22 -8.17
CA ARG A 44 -10.77 7.61 -8.38
C ARG A 44 -10.82 9.02 -8.97
N PRO A 45 -11.49 9.23 -10.13
CA PRO A 45 -11.63 10.55 -10.73
C PRO A 45 -12.22 11.59 -9.78
N ALA A 46 -11.68 12.81 -9.84
CA ALA A 46 -12.11 13.92 -8.98
C ALA A 46 -13.59 14.28 -9.18
N GLU A 47 -14.07 14.14 -10.42
CA GLU A 47 -15.43 14.43 -10.85
C GLU A 47 -16.43 13.48 -10.21
N ASP A 48 -16.11 12.18 -10.18
CA ASP A 48 -16.95 11.17 -9.53
C ASP A 48 -16.97 11.34 -8.01
N LEU A 49 -15.82 11.65 -7.40
CA LEU A 49 -15.73 11.91 -5.97
C LEU A 49 -16.52 13.18 -5.58
N ALA A 50 -16.47 14.23 -6.40
CA ALA A 50 -17.29 15.43 -6.21
C ALA A 50 -18.77 15.13 -6.40
N PHE A 51 -19.11 14.31 -7.41
CA PHE A 51 -20.48 13.85 -7.67
C PHE A 51 -21.03 13.07 -6.47
N SER A 52 -20.27 12.14 -5.88
CA SER A 52 -20.73 11.36 -4.72
C SER A 52 -21.04 12.23 -3.50
N VAL A 53 -20.21 13.26 -3.25
CA VAL A 53 -20.45 14.23 -2.17
C VAL A 53 -21.68 15.08 -2.46
N ALA A 54 -21.79 15.66 -3.65
CA ALA A 54 -22.95 16.49 -4.02
C ALA A 54 -24.26 15.69 -3.96
N ARG A 55 -24.25 14.43 -4.43
CA ARG A 55 -25.39 13.51 -4.40
C ARG A 55 -25.80 13.15 -2.96
N PHE A 56 -24.84 13.04 -2.06
CA PHE A 56 -25.10 12.83 -0.64
C PHE A 56 -25.68 14.09 0.03
N VAL A 57 -25.06 15.25 -0.17
CA VAL A 57 -25.46 16.54 0.44
C VAL A 57 -26.86 16.95 -0.03
N GLN A 58 -27.15 16.86 -1.33
CA GLN A 58 -28.47 17.24 -1.85
C GLN A 58 -29.61 16.41 -1.23
N ASN A 59 -29.31 15.19 -0.76
CA ASN A 59 -30.26 14.27 -0.16
C ASN A 59 -30.11 14.17 1.37
N ASN A 60 -30.14 15.33 2.04
CA ASN A 60 -30.06 15.49 3.50
C ASN A 60 -28.75 15.03 4.17
N GLY A 61 -27.69 14.83 3.39
CA GLY A 61 -26.37 14.55 3.95
C GLY A 61 -25.83 15.75 4.72
N SER A 62 -25.46 15.55 5.98
CA SER A 62 -25.03 16.64 6.89
C SER A 62 -23.60 16.51 7.40
N PHE A 63 -22.99 15.34 7.21
CA PHE A 63 -21.58 15.08 7.48
C PHE A 63 -21.03 14.16 6.41
N PHE A 64 -19.90 14.52 5.80
CA PHE A 64 -19.12 13.63 4.96
C PHE A 64 -17.64 13.79 5.29
N ASN A 65 -16.90 12.68 5.22
CA ASN A 65 -15.46 12.65 5.45
C ASN A 65 -14.77 11.91 4.31
N TYR A 66 -13.64 12.45 3.84
CA TYR A 66 -12.81 11.80 2.82
C TYR A 66 -11.91 10.77 3.48
N TYR A 67 -12.05 9.51 3.08
CA TYR A 67 -11.13 8.44 3.46
C TYR A 67 -10.31 8.06 2.20
N MET A 68 -9.12 8.59 1.99
CA MET A 68 -8.33 9.46 2.86
C MET A 68 -8.26 10.89 2.32
N TYR A 69 -8.23 11.90 3.21
CA TYR A 69 -7.84 13.25 2.78
C TYR A 69 -6.33 13.37 2.57
N HIS A 70 -5.55 12.73 3.45
CA HIS A 70 -4.13 12.42 3.29
C HIS A 70 -3.94 10.99 3.76
N GLY A 71 -3.45 10.12 2.88
CA GLY A 71 -3.23 8.72 3.20
C GLY A 71 -1.86 8.47 3.84
N GLY A 72 -0.79 8.99 3.23
CA GLY A 72 0.56 8.95 3.78
C GLY A 72 1.29 7.63 3.55
N THR A 73 2.12 7.24 4.53
CA THR A 73 3.05 6.11 4.44
C THR A 73 2.92 5.22 5.69
N ASN A 74 2.90 3.91 5.49
CA ASN A 74 2.99 2.90 6.53
C ASN A 74 4.46 2.70 6.96
N PHE A 75 4.97 3.61 7.79
CA PHE A 75 6.36 3.55 8.29
C PHE A 75 6.62 2.34 9.20
N GLY A 76 7.89 1.94 9.28
CA GLY A 76 8.34 0.78 10.03
C GLY A 76 7.67 -0.52 9.58
N ARG A 77 7.65 -1.51 10.47
CA ARG A 77 7.10 -2.85 10.16
C ARG A 77 5.73 -3.13 10.78
N THR A 78 5.28 -2.34 11.76
CA THR A 78 4.03 -2.59 12.51
C THR A 78 2.84 -1.73 12.07
N ALA A 79 2.96 -0.99 10.96
CA ALA A 79 1.89 -0.12 10.46
C ALA A 79 1.00 -0.80 9.39
N ALA A 80 1.62 -1.33 8.33
CA ALA A 80 0.88 -1.92 7.21
C ALA A 80 0.18 -3.23 7.60
N GLY A 81 -1.09 -3.36 7.21
CA GLY A 81 -1.83 -4.62 7.29
C GLY A 81 -1.32 -5.65 6.26
N LEU A 82 -1.96 -6.82 6.25
CA LEU A 82 -1.64 -7.95 5.37
C LEU A 82 -1.46 -7.49 3.91
N PHE A 83 -0.28 -7.67 3.34
CA PHE A 83 0.11 -7.29 1.97
C PHE A 83 -0.12 -5.82 1.58
N VAL A 84 -0.53 -4.94 2.50
CA VAL A 84 -0.67 -3.51 2.22
C VAL A 84 0.72 -2.94 1.93
N ALA A 85 0.83 -2.15 0.87
CA ALA A 85 2.10 -1.54 0.48
C ALA A 85 2.57 -0.54 1.55
N THR A 86 3.84 -0.17 1.50
CA THR A 86 4.37 0.89 2.38
C THR A 86 3.74 2.25 2.03
N SER A 87 3.44 2.50 0.76
CA SER A 87 2.62 3.65 0.35
C SER A 87 1.16 3.42 0.73
N TYR A 88 0.56 4.39 1.42
CA TYR A 88 -0.88 4.45 1.69
C TYR A 88 -1.52 5.67 1.00
N ASP A 89 -1.01 6.06 -0.18
CA ASP A 89 -1.42 7.26 -0.92
C ASP A 89 -2.95 7.39 -1.09
N TYR A 90 -3.63 6.28 -1.41
CA TYR A 90 -5.09 6.18 -1.57
C TYR A 90 -5.69 7.07 -2.67
N ASP A 91 -4.85 7.62 -3.57
CA ASP A 91 -5.21 8.69 -4.50
C ASP A 91 -5.91 9.85 -3.76
N ALA A 92 -5.39 10.17 -2.57
CA ALA A 92 -5.94 11.17 -1.69
C ALA A 92 -5.78 12.60 -2.27
N PRO A 93 -6.62 13.56 -1.85
CA PRO A 93 -6.45 14.97 -2.19
C PRO A 93 -5.07 15.53 -1.82
N LEU A 94 -4.46 15.07 -0.73
CA LEU A 94 -3.04 15.24 -0.46
C LEU A 94 -2.34 13.91 -0.68
N ASP A 95 -1.39 13.87 -1.61
CA ASP A 95 -0.66 12.64 -1.94
C ASP A 95 0.16 12.12 -0.75
N GLU A 96 0.78 10.94 -0.90
CA GLU A 96 1.64 10.31 0.12
C GLU A 96 2.69 11.26 0.71
N TYR A 97 3.16 12.21 -0.08
CA TYR A 97 4.24 13.14 0.24
C TYR A 97 3.74 14.49 0.77
N GLY A 98 2.41 14.64 0.92
CA GLY A 98 1.76 15.84 1.41
C GLY A 98 1.58 16.94 0.36
N LEU A 99 1.80 16.66 -0.93
CA LEU A 99 1.55 17.62 -2.01
C LEU A 99 0.07 17.55 -2.42
N PRO A 100 -0.54 18.69 -2.80
CA PRO A 100 -1.88 18.69 -3.41
C PRO A 100 -1.91 17.84 -4.68
N SER A 101 -2.77 16.81 -4.71
CA SER A 101 -3.03 15.98 -5.88
C SER A 101 -4.02 16.70 -6.79
N GLU A 102 -3.50 17.42 -7.78
CA GLU A 102 -4.32 18.25 -8.68
C GLU A 102 -4.69 17.50 -9.96
N PRO A 103 -5.96 17.55 -10.40
CA PRO A 103 -6.94 18.58 -10.05
C PRO A 103 -7.86 18.23 -8.87
N LYS A 104 -7.71 17.05 -8.25
CA LYS A 104 -8.64 16.54 -7.24
C LYS A 104 -8.75 17.48 -6.04
N TRP A 105 -7.62 17.90 -5.48
CA TRP A 105 -7.61 18.79 -4.32
C TRP A 105 -8.34 20.10 -4.58
N GLY A 106 -8.00 20.78 -5.68
CA GLY A 106 -8.58 22.06 -6.04
C GLY A 106 -10.05 21.96 -6.46
N HIS A 107 -10.43 20.88 -7.14
CA HIS A 107 -11.83 20.62 -7.52
C HIS A 107 -12.70 20.41 -6.29
N LEU A 108 -12.27 19.59 -5.33
CA LEU A 108 -12.97 19.39 -4.07
C LEU A 108 -13.01 20.65 -3.21
N ARG A 109 -11.92 21.44 -3.16
CA ARG A 109 -11.91 22.76 -2.51
C ARG A 109 -13.00 23.67 -3.10
N ASN A 110 -13.17 23.68 -4.42
CA ASN A 110 -14.20 24.48 -5.08
C ASN A 110 -15.61 23.97 -4.78
N LEU A 111 -15.81 22.64 -4.72
CA LEU A 111 -17.05 22.03 -4.22
C LEU A 111 -17.37 22.49 -2.79
N HIS A 112 -16.41 22.46 -1.88
CA HIS A 112 -16.63 22.89 -0.48
C HIS A 112 -17.03 24.36 -0.40
N LYS A 113 -16.41 25.22 -1.21
CA LYS A 113 -16.81 26.63 -1.30
C LYS A 113 -18.26 26.78 -1.77
N ALA A 114 -18.70 25.99 -2.76
CA ALA A 114 -20.08 25.99 -3.22
C ALA A 114 -21.05 25.52 -2.13
N ILE A 115 -20.73 24.42 -1.43
CA ILE A 115 -21.52 23.91 -0.30
C ILE A 115 -21.62 24.97 0.82
N LYS A 116 -20.52 25.68 1.12
CA LYS A 116 -20.52 26.75 2.13
C LYS A 116 -21.41 27.93 1.76
N GLN A 117 -21.53 28.27 0.48
CA GLN A 117 -22.50 29.27 0.03
C GLN A 117 -23.94 28.78 0.18
N CYS A 118 -24.19 27.46 0.04
CA CYS A 118 -25.50 26.86 0.26
C CYS A 118 -25.86 26.65 1.75
N GLU A 119 -24.88 26.69 2.66
CA GLU A 119 -25.01 26.28 4.07
C GLU A 119 -26.21 26.93 4.79
N PRO A 120 -26.47 28.25 4.66
CA PRO A 120 -27.63 28.87 5.32
C PRO A 120 -28.97 28.23 4.92
N ALA A 121 -29.15 27.84 3.66
CA ALA A 121 -30.35 27.15 3.19
C ALA A 121 -30.36 25.67 3.60
N LEU A 122 -29.20 25.00 3.52
CA LEU A 122 -29.04 23.59 3.88
C LEU A 122 -29.38 23.30 5.35
N VAL A 123 -28.99 24.18 6.28
CA VAL A 123 -29.19 23.98 7.72
C VAL A 123 -30.55 24.46 8.25
N SER A 124 -31.33 25.16 7.43
CA SER A 124 -32.62 25.75 7.82
C SER A 124 -33.81 25.23 7.03
N SER A 125 -33.59 24.22 6.18
CA SER A 125 -34.65 23.57 5.40
C SER A 125 -34.29 22.13 5.04
N TYR A 126 -35.27 21.40 4.55
CA TYR A 126 -35.09 20.07 3.95
C TYR A 126 -35.36 20.17 2.44
N PRO A 127 -34.79 19.29 1.60
CA PRO A 127 -34.90 19.38 0.16
C PRO A 127 -36.31 19.00 -0.30
N THR A 128 -36.89 19.83 -1.16
CA THR A 128 -38.00 19.44 -2.03
C THR A 128 -37.41 18.87 -3.32
N VAL A 129 -37.83 17.66 -3.71
CA VAL A 129 -37.30 16.95 -4.87
C VAL A 129 -38.29 16.98 -6.02
N THR A 130 -37.82 17.23 -7.25
CA THR A 130 -38.60 17.08 -8.48
C THR A 130 -37.82 16.30 -9.54
N TRP A 131 -38.57 15.67 -10.47
CA TRP A 131 -38.05 14.80 -11.54
C TRP A 131 -38.43 15.36 -12.91
N PRO A 132 -37.76 16.42 -13.39
CA PRO A 132 -38.07 17.06 -14.67
C PRO A 132 -37.72 16.19 -15.90
N GLY A 133 -37.01 15.07 -15.72
CA GLY A 133 -36.69 14.13 -16.78
C GLY A 133 -36.35 12.75 -16.24
N LYS A 134 -36.09 11.78 -17.13
CA LYS A 134 -35.88 10.37 -16.76
C LYS A 134 -34.68 10.16 -15.83
N ASN A 135 -33.59 10.88 -16.09
CA ASN A 135 -32.33 10.78 -15.34
C ASN A 135 -31.98 12.11 -14.66
N GLN A 136 -32.93 13.04 -14.55
CA GLN A 136 -32.70 14.37 -14.02
C GLN A 136 -33.51 14.58 -12.75
N GLU A 137 -32.83 15.03 -11.70
CA GLU A 137 -33.43 15.36 -10.41
C GLU A 137 -33.03 16.77 -10.01
N VAL A 138 -33.95 17.46 -9.34
CA VAL A 138 -33.71 18.78 -8.77
C VAL A 138 -34.04 18.74 -7.29
N HIS A 139 -33.06 19.09 -6.46
CA HIS A 139 -33.22 19.21 -5.01
C HIS A 139 -33.16 20.68 -4.62
N VAL A 140 -34.23 21.23 -4.05
CA VAL A 140 -34.31 22.64 -3.62
C VAL A 140 -34.44 22.73 -2.11
N PHE A 141 -33.49 23.42 -1.49
CA PHE A 141 -33.52 23.82 -0.08
C PHE A 141 -34.01 25.26 -0.02
N ARG A 142 -35.21 25.49 0.53
CA ARG A 142 -35.78 26.83 0.66
C ARG A 142 -36.20 27.07 2.10
N SER A 143 -35.50 28.00 2.75
CA SER A 143 -35.78 28.41 4.12
C SER A 143 -36.98 29.36 4.18
N LYS A 144 -37.60 29.47 5.36
CA LYS A 144 -38.67 30.44 5.62
C LYS A 144 -38.17 31.90 5.56
N SER A 145 -36.87 32.14 5.80
CA SER A 145 -36.25 33.46 5.71
C SER A 145 -35.86 33.87 4.28
N GLY A 146 -36.09 33.00 3.29
CA GLY A 146 -35.90 33.31 1.87
C GLY A 146 -34.58 32.79 1.27
N ALA A 147 -33.63 32.30 2.07
CA ALA A 147 -32.44 31.62 1.55
C ALA A 147 -32.84 30.40 0.72
N CYS A 148 -32.22 30.23 -0.46
CA CYS A 148 -32.55 29.18 -1.42
C CYS A 148 -31.28 28.59 -2.03
N ALA A 149 -31.09 27.28 -1.93
CA ALA A 149 -30.05 26.56 -2.67
C ALA A 149 -30.68 25.45 -3.52
N ALA A 150 -30.15 25.21 -4.72
CA ALA A 150 -30.61 24.14 -5.60
C ALA A 150 -29.44 23.29 -6.10
N PHE A 151 -29.71 21.99 -6.24
CA PHE A 151 -28.81 21.01 -6.85
C PHE A 151 -29.52 20.41 -8.06
N LEU A 152 -28.91 20.55 -9.24
CA LEU A 152 -29.46 20.08 -10.51
C LEU A 152 -28.64 18.87 -10.97
N SER A 153 -29.23 17.69 -10.94
CA SER A 153 -28.54 16.42 -11.18
C SER A 153 -28.84 15.87 -12.57
N ASN A 154 -27.81 15.32 -13.23
CA ASN A 154 -27.94 14.42 -14.37
C ASN A 154 -27.24 13.09 -14.04
N TYR A 155 -28.02 12.04 -13.87
CA TYR A 155 -27.54 10.68 -13.58
C TYR A 155 -27.26 9.84 -14.83
N ASP A 156 -27.48 10.40 -16.03
CA ASP A 156 -27.13 9.70 -17.26
C ASP A 156 -25.59 9.57 -17.34
N PRO A 157 -25.03 8.35 -17.43
CA PRO A 157 -23.59 8.17 -17.45
C PRO A 157 -22.97 8.42 -18.84
N THR A 158 -23.81 8.66 -19.86
CA THR A 158 -23.37 8.70 -21.25
C THR A 158 -23.61 10.08 -21.86
N TYR A 159 -24.77 10.68 -21.63
CA TYR A 159 -25.20 11.87 -22.35
C TYR A 159 -25.33 13.10 -21.45
N SER A 160 -24.87 14.23 -21.98
CA SER A 160 -25.19 15.54 -21.42
C SER A 160 -26.64 15.90 -21.73
N THR A 161 -27.26 16.72 -20.88
CA THR A 161 -28.65 17.15 -21.05
C THR A 161 -28.80 18.63 -20.72
N LYS A 162 -29.79 19.27 -21.32
CA LYS A 162 -30.17 20.64 -21.03
C LYS A 162 -31.41 20.63 -20.15
N LEU A 163 -31.30 21.15 -18.94
CA LEU A 163 -32.38 21.18 -17.96
C LEU A 163 -32.94 22.60 -17.81
N MET A 164 -34.26 22.74 -17.85
CA MET A 164 -34.94 24.00 -17.50
C MET A 164 -35.26 24.05 -16.00
N PHE A 165 -34.73 25.02 -15.28
CA PHE A 165 -35.02 25.26 -13.87
C PHE A 165 -35.30 26.74 -13.62
N GLN A 166 -36.46 27.05 -13.05
CA GLN A 166 -36.93 28.42 -12.82
C GLN A 166 -36.81 29.33 -14.06
N ASN A 167 -37.24 28.82 -15.23
CA ASN A 167 -37.16 29.48 -16.54
C ASN A 167 -35.74 29.77 -17.06
N HIS A 168 -34.70 29.23 -16.43
CA HIS A 168 -33.33 29.30 -16.92
C HIS A 168 -32.84 27.93 -17.41
N PRO A 169 -32.15 27.87 -18.56
CA PRO A 169 -31.52 26.64 -19.04
C PRO A 169 -30.17 26.39 -18.37
N TYR A 170 -29.90 25.12 -18.03
CA TYR A 170 -28.61 24.67 -17.51
C TYR A 170 -28.12 23.45 -18.28
N ASP A 171 -26.89 23.51 -18.79
CA ASP A 171 -26.24 22.38 -19.42
C ASP A 171 -25.56 21.51 -18.37
N LEU A 172 -26.09 20.31 -18.19
CA LEU A 172 -25.62 19.31 -17.24
C LEU A 172 -24.84 18.22 -18.00
N PRO A 173 -23.51 18.14 -17.82
CA PRO A 173 -22.73 17.00 -18.31
C PRO A 173 -23.27 15.65 -17.82
N ALA A 174 -22.87 14.56 -18.49
CA ALA A 174 -23.11 13.21 -18.02
C ALA A 174 -22.60 13.05 -16.58
N TRP A 175 -23.32 12.30 -15.75
CA TRP A 175 -22.92 11.95 -14.37
C TRP A 175 -22.46 13.17 -13.54
N SER A 176 -23.28 14.22 -13.50
CA SER A 176 -22.89 15.49 -12.89
C SER A 176 -24.01 16.15 -12.08
N ILE A 177 -23.61 17.01 -11.15
CA ILE A 177 -24.51 17.85 -10.34
C ILE A 177 -24.03 19.29 -10.39
N SER A 178 -24.91 20.20 -10.79
CA SER A 178 -24.70 21.66 -10.70
C SER A 178 -25.25 22.20 -9.38
N ILE A 179 -24.50 23.11 -8.75
CA ILE A 179 -24.83 23.72 -7.45
C ILE A 179 -25.11 25.21 -7.64
N LEU A 180 -26.31 25.62 -7.22
CA LEU A 180 -26.82 26.98 -7.31
C LEU A 180 -27.15 27.51 -5.91
N PRO A 181 -26.25 28.26 -5.24
CA PRO A 181 -26.42 28.70 -3.86
C PRO A 181 -27.53 29.73 -3.62
N ASP A 182 -28.05 30.31 -4.69
CA ASP A 182 -29.15 31.29 -4.73
C ASP A 182 -30.36 30.78 -5.55
N CYS A 183 -30.33 29.50 -5.95
CA CYS A 183 -31.26 28.87 -6.89
C CYS A 183 -31.28 29.48 -8.31
N LYS A 184 -30.27 30.28 -8.70
CA LYS A 184 -30.22 30.98 -10.00
C LYS A 184 -28.89 30.86 -10.72
N THR A 185 -27.77 30.94 -10.01
CA THR A 185 -26.44 31.04 -10.62
C THR A 185 -25.67 29.75 -10.36
N GLU A 186 -25.30 29.03 -11.41
CA GLU A 186 -24.40 27.87 -11.27
C GLU A 186 -23.00 28.37 -10.89
N VAL A 187 -22.54 28.05 -9.68
CA VAL A 187 -21.17 28.40 -9.22
C VAL A 187 -20.21 27.21 -9.33
N TYR A 188 -20.74 26.00 -9.49
CA TYR A 188 -19.97 24.76 -9.55
C TYR A 188 -20.77 23.66 -10.23
N ASN A 189 -20.11 22.83 -11.03
CA ASN A 189 -20.64 21.54 -11.49
C ASN A 189 -19.58 20.46 -11.26
N THR A 190 -20.01 19.28 -10.79
CA THR A 190 -19.09 18.21 -10.38
C THR A 190 -18.24 17.64 -11.52
N ALA A 191 -18.63 17.80 -12.78
CA ALA A 191 -17.88 17.35 -13.96
C ALA A 191 -17.16 18.48 -14.72
N LYS A 192 -17.40 19.77 -14.38
CA LYS A 192 -16.73 20.92 -15.01
C LYS A 192 -15.46 21.28 -14.22
N VAL A 193 -14.37 20.54 -14.43
CA VAL A 193 -13.09 20.77 -13.75
C VAL A 193 -12.39 22.00 -14.31
N THR A 194 -12.18 23.02 -13.47
CA THR A 194 -11.50 24.28 -13.85
C THR A 194 -10.07 24.37 -13.34
N VAL A 195 -9.65 23.42 -12.50
CA VAL A 195 -8.30 23.38 -11.92
C VAL A 195 -7.37 22.64 -12.87
N PRO A 196 -6.19 23.20 -13.21
CA PRO A 196 -5.21 22.50 -14.02
C PRO A 196 -4.71 21.22 -13.33
N SER A 197 -4.56 20.15 -14.10
CA SER A 197 -3.96 18.91 -13.60
C SER A 197 -2.46 19.07 -13.38
N SER A 198 -1.95 18.38 -12.36
CA SER A 198 -0.51 18.24 -12.13
C SER A 198 -0.08 16.81 -12.39
N LYS A 199 1.17 16.63 -12.83
CA LYS A 199 1.81 15.32 -12.98
C LYS A 199 2.95 15.21 -11.97
N ALA A 200 2.92 14.14 -11.19
CA ALA A 200 4.02 13.82 -10.30
C ALA A 200 5.27 13.45 -11.09
N LYS A 201 6.41 14.01 -10.69
CA LYS A 201 7.72 13.69 -11.24
C LYS A 201 8.68 13.36 -10.11
N MET A 202 9.36 12.22 -10.24
CA MET A 202 10.40 11.75 -9.33
C MET A 202 11.75 11.91 -10.04
N THR A 203 12.50 12.95 -9.68
CA THR A 203 13.77 13.29 -10.34
C THR A 203 14.95 12.82 -9.49
N PRO A 204 15.85 11.97 -10.03
CA PRO A 204 17.04 11.53 -9.30
C PRO A 204 17.94 12.69 -8.89
N ILE A 205 18.53 12.56 -7.70
CA ILE A 205 19.51 13.49 -7.17
C ILE A 205 20.89 12.93 -7.52
N SER A 206 21.69 13.71 -8.25
CA SER A 206 22.99 13.30 -8.78
C SER A 206 24.04 13.18 -7.67
N SER A 207 24.04 12.05 -6.97
CA SER A 207 25.13 11.60 -6.10
C SER A 207 25.01 10.08 -5.92
N GLY A 208 26.00 9.34 -6.42
CA GLY A 208 26.10 7.90 -6.14
C GLY A 208 26.34 7.66 -4.66
N LEU A 209 25.71 6.62 -4.11
CA LEU A 209 25.92 6.20 -2.73
C LEU A 209 27.10 5.22 -2.67
N SER A 210 28.00 5.41 -1.71
CA SER A 210 29.08 4.46 -1.44
C SER A 210 28.58 3.40 -0.47
N TRP A 211 28.45 2.17 -0.96
CA TRP A 211 27.84 1.06 -0.23
C TRP A 211 28.86 0.15 0.44
N GLN A 212 28.45 -0.38 1.58
CA GLN A 212 29.04 -1.53 2.22
C GLN A 212 27.98 -2.63 2.38
N SER A 213 28.39 -3.90 2.38
CA SER A 213 27.48 -5.05 2.54
C SER A 213 27.92 -5.99 3.65
N TYR A 214 26.97 -6.60 4.32
CA TYR A 214 27.15 -7.70 5.27
C TYR A 214 26.16 -8.82 4.91
N ASN A 215 26.66 -10.04 4.71
CA ASN A 215 25.81 -11.18 4.40
C ASN A 215 25.25 -11.79 5.68
N GLU A 216 23.93 -11.89 5.75
CA GLU A 216 23.21 -12.59 6.81
C GLU A 216 23.44 -14.10 6.63
N GLU A 217 23.83 -14.77 7.71
CA GLU A 217 24.08 -16.21 7.68
C GLU A 217 22.77 -16.98 7.85
N THR A 218 22.68 -18.12 7.17
CA THR A 218 21.58 -19.05 7.42
C THR A 218 21.81 -19.74 8.78
N PRO A 219 20.90 -19.62 9.74
CA PRO A 219 21.04 -20.33 11.01
C PRO A 219 20.82 -21.83 10.81
N SER A 220 21.28 -22.58 11.80
CA SER A 220 21.26 -24.02 11.79
C SER A 220 20.52 -24.59 13.01
N ALA A 221 20.00 -25.81 12.88
CA ALA A 221 19.20 -26.46 13.91
C ALA A 221 19.97 -26.74 15.22
N ASP A 222 21.30 -26.81 15.14
CA ASP A 222 22.26 -26.99 16.23
C ASP A 222 22.81 -25.68 16.82
N ASP A 223 22.32 -24.52 16.36
CA ASP A 223 22.72 -23.23 16.94
C ASP A 223 22.29 -23.13 18.41
N SER A 224 23.18 -22.63 19.27
CA SER A 224 23.00 -22.63 20.72
C SER A 224 21.81 -21.80 21.22
N ASP A 225 21.34 -20.84 20.42
CA ASP A 225 20.22 -19.96 20.72
C ASP A 225 18.92 -20.38 20.03
N ALA A 226 18.90 -21.54 19.35
CA ALA A 226 17.71 -22.07 18.71
C ALA A 226 16.76 -22.73 19.74
N LEU A 227 15.48 -22.39 19.66
CA LEU A 227 14.43 -23.00 20.48
C LEU A 227 13.97 -24.31 19.83
N VAL A 228 14.12 -25.44 20.51
CA VAL A 228 13.68 -26.76 19.99
C VAL A 228 12.28 -27.10 20.49
N MET A 229 11.37 -27.46 19.57
CA MET A 229 10.01 -27.89 19.87
C MET A 229 9.63 -29.13 19.04
N ASP A 230 8.66 -29.91 19.54
CA ASP A 230 8.12 -31.05 18.81
C ASP A 230 7.06 -30.58 17.79
N GLY A 231 7.34 -30.83 16.51
CA GLY A 231 6.45 -30.45 15.41
C GLY A 231 6.47 -28.97 15.02
N LEU A 232 5.52 -28.59 14.17
CA LEU A 232 5.41 -27.26 13.57
C LEU A 232 4.52 -26.32 14.41
N HIS A 233 5.02 -25.10 14.66
CA HIS A 233 4.33 -24.07 15.44
C HIS A 233 3.98 -22.83 14.58
N GLU A 234 2.85 -22.20 14.91
CA GLU A 234 2.35 -21.01 14.22
C GLU A 234 3.26 -19.80 14.48
N GLN A 235 3.51 -19.00 13.43
CA GLN A 235 4.52 -17.95 13.45
C GLN A 235 4.22 -16.84 14.45
N ILE A 236 2.99 -16.31 14.48
CA ILE A 236 2.63 -15.22 15.40
C ILE A 236 2.75 -15.66 16.86
N SER A 237 2.41 -16.91 17.17
CA SER A 237 2.55 -17.47 18.52
C SER A 237 4.01 -17.51 18.99
N VAL A 238 4.96 -17.74 18.06
CA VAL A 238 6.39 -17.82 18.36
C VAL A 238 7.03 -16.44 18.35
N THR A 239 6.81 -15.64 17.30
CA THR A 239 7.46 -14.33 17.14
C THR A 239 6.81 -13.24 17.99
N ARG A 240 5.52 -13.39 18.36
CA ARG A 240 4.70 -12.32 18.95
C ARG A 240 4.75 -11.03 18.13
N ASP A 241 4.88 -11.17 16.81
CA ASP A 241 5.05 -10.07 15.85
C ASP A 241 6.25 -9.14 16.18
N SER A 242 7.27 -9.64 16.89
CA SER A 242 8.49 -8.87 17.17
C SER A 242 9.39 -8.72 15.94
N SER A 243 9.29 -9.64 14.98
CA SER A 243 9.96 -9.61 13.68
C SER A 243 9.06 -10.25 12.62
N ASP A 244 9.27 -9.85 11.36
CA ASP A 244 8.63 -10.49 10.20
C ASP A 244 9.15 -11.92 9.96
N TYR A 245 10.33 -12.22 10.50
CA TYR A 245 11.12 -13.39 10.15
C TYR A 245 11.03 -14.47 11.23
N LEU A 246 10.74 -15.70 10.82
CA LEU A 246 10.85 -16.89 11.66
C LEU A 246 11.53 -18.02 10.89
N TRP A 247 12.63 -18.50 11.45
CA TRP A 247 13.31 -19.69 10.96
C TRP A 247 12.65 -20.94 11.52
N TYR A 248 12.30 -21.88 10.64
CA TYR A 248 11.93 -23.25 10.97
C TYR A 248 13.05 -24.16 10.47
N MET A 249 13.76 -24.83 11.37
CA MET A 249 14.97 -25.59 11.04
C MET A 249 14.83 -27.03 11.47
N THR A 250 15.29 -27.95 10.63
CA THR A 250 15.32 -29.36 10.98
C THR A 250 16.38 -30.11 10.18
N ASP A 251 16.76 -31.27 10.69
CA ASP A 251 17.77 -32.12 10.07
C ASP A 251 17.13 -33.32 9.38
N VAL A 252 17.70 -33.68 8.22
CA VAL A 252 17.33 -34.88 7.47
C VAL A 252 18.56 -35.73 7.24
N THR A 253 18.60 -36.89 7.88
CA THR A 253 19.64 -37.89 7.65
C THR A 253 19.32 -38.72 6.41
N VAL A 254 20.27 -38.76 5.48
CA VAL A 254 20.22 -39.51 4.23
C VAL A 254 21.22 -40.66 4.31
N ALA A 255 20.76 -41.90 4.11
CA ALA A 255 21.64 -43.05 4.12
C ALA A 255 22.58 -43.04 2.90
N SER A 256 23.82 -43.49 3.06
CA SER A 256 24.84 -43.45 1.99
C SER A 256 24.51 -44.35 0.79
N ASN A 257 23.56 -45.27 0.92
CA ASN A 257 23.13 -46.19 -0.11
C ASN A 257 21.88 -45.74 -0.88
N GLU A 258 21.28 -44.59 -0.54
CA GLU A 258 20.06 -44.05 -1.15
C GLU A 258 20.14 -44.01 -2.69
N GLY A 259 19.11 -44.52 -3.35
CA GLY A 259 19.07 -44.67 -4.81
C GLY A 259 19.23 -43.36 -5.58
N PHE A 260 18.76 -42.23 -5.02
CA PHE A 260 18.90 -40.92 -5.66
C PHE A 260 20.36 -40.46 -5.77
N LEU A 261 21.22 -40.83 -4.81
CA LEU A 261 22.64 -40.45 -4.81
C LEU A 261 23.39 -41.08 -5.99
N LYS A 262 22.94 -42.26 -6.44
CA LYS A 262 23.52 -42.98 -7.59
C LYS A 262 22.90 -42.55 -8.92
N SER A 263 21.61 -42.27 -8.93
CA SER A 263 20.85 -42.00 -10.16
C SER A 263 20.82 -40.51 -10.56
N GLY A 264 21.16 -39.59 -9.66
CA GLY A 264 21.05 -38.15 -9.88
C GLY A 264 19.60 -37.64 -9.89
N LYS A 265 18.62 -38.48 -9.56
CA LYS A 265 17.19 -38.10 -9.45
C LYS A 265 16.89 -37.59 -8.05
N TRP A 266 17.19 -36.32 -7.81
CA TRP A 266 17.05 -35.69 -6.49
C TRP A 266 15.65 -35.88 -5.87
N PRO A 267 15.54 -35.94 -4.53
CA PRO A 267 14.26 -36.04 -3.86
C PRO A 267 13.47 -34.73 -3.96
N LEU A 268 12.14 -34.85 -4.02
CA LEU A 268 11.20 -33.73 -4.09
C LEU A 268 10.80 -33.30 -2.67
N LEU A 269 11.16 -32.07 -2.28
CA LEU A 269 10.72 -31.47 -1.02
C LEU A 269 9.45 -30.67 -1.24
N THR A 270 8.41 -30.97 -0.48
CA THR A 270 7.17 -30.19 -0.42
C THR A 270 7.02 -29.54 0.96
N VAL A 271 6.81 -28.23 0.99
CA VAL A 271 6.58 -27.44 2.22
C VAL A 271 5.31 -26.63 2.05
N MET A 272 4.31 -26.89 2.89
CA MET A 272 3.09 -26.08 2.94
C MET A 272 3.16 -25.07 4.11
N SER A 273 2.80 -23.82 3.82
CA SER A 273 2.82 -22.71 4.77
C SER A 273 1.50 -21.94 4.70
N ALA A 274 1.04 -21.43 5.85
CA ALA A 274 -0.06 -20.50 5.91
C ALA A 274 0.30 -19.10 5.35
N GLY A 275 1.60 -18.85 5.12
CA GLY A 275 2.13 -17.68 4.43
C GLY A 275 3.11 -16.87 5.28
N HIS A 276 3.59 -15.73 4.79
CA HIS A 276 3.18 -15.03 3.55
C HIS A 276 4.25 -15.09 2.43
N ALA A 277 5.52 -15.24 2.80
CA ALA A 277 6.59 -15.69 1.91
C ALA A 277 7.42 -16.78 2.60
N LEU A 278 8.10 -17.60 1.80
CA LEU A 278 8.89 -18.73 2.26
C LEU A 278 10.15 -18.85 1.39
N HIS A 279 11.31 -18.85 2.05
CA HIS A 279 12.58 -19.23 1.46
C HIS A 279 13.03 -20.58 2.00
N VAL A 280 13.44 -21.47 1.11
CA VAL A 280 13.90 -22.82 1.46
C VAL A 280 15.40 -22.88 1.27
N PHE A 281 16.15 -23.10 2.35
CA PHE A 281 17.58 -23.30 2.33
C PHE A 281 17.92 -24.77 2.62
N ILE A 282 18.81 -25.32 1.80
CA ILE A 282 19.32 -26.68 1.93
C ILE A 282 20.83 -26.58 2.10
N ASN A 283 21.33 -27.05 3.25
CA ASN A 283 22.74 -26.99 3.61
C ASN A 283 23.33 -25.56 3.46
N GLY A 284 22.58 -24.54 3.89
CA GLY A 284 22.96 -23.13 3.83
C GLY A 284 22.87 -22.47 2.45
N LYS A 285 22.38 -23.18 1.42
CA LYS A 285 22.17 -22.62 0.07
C LYS A 285 20.68 -22.46 -0.22
N LEU A 286 20.29 -21.31 -0.77
CA LEU A 286 18.91 -21.07 -1.21
C LEU A 286 18.54 -22.06 -2.32
N ALA A 287 17.54 -22.90 -2.06
CA ALA A 287 16.97 -23.83 -3.03
C ALA A 287 15.81 -23.20 -3.80
N GLY A 288 15.03 -22.32 -3.17
CA GLY A 288 13.99 -21.56 -3.87
C GLY A 288 13.16 -20.69 -2.94
N THR A 289 12.28 -19.91 -3.55
CA THR A 289 11.42 -18.93 -2.88
C THR A 289 10.00 -19.02 -3.43
N THR A 290 9.00 -18.93 -2.56
CA THR A 290 7.58 -18.82 -2.93
C THR A 290 6.91 -17.77 -2.07
N TYR A 291 5.91 -17.07 -2.60
CA TYR A 291 5.22 -15.99 -1.91
C TYR A 291 3.76 -15.87 -2.37
N GLY A 292 2.92 -15.36 -1.47
CA GLY A 292 1.47 -15.33 -1.62
C GLY A 292 1.00 -13.98 -2.13
N SER A 293 -0.30 -13.74 -1.97
CA SER A 293 -0.96 -12.47 -2.25
C SER A 293 -1.99 -12.18 -1.17
N LEU A 294 -2.53 -10.95 -1.13
CA LEU A 294 -3.58 -10.56 -0.17
C LEU A 294 -4.73 -11.57 -0.10
N ASN A 295 -5.23 -12.03 -1.26
CA ASN A 295 -6.38 -12.94 -1.35
C ASN A 295 -6.00 -14.41 -1.10
N ASN A 296 -4.74 -14.78 -1.35
CA ASN A 296 -4.24 -16.14 -1.21
C ASN A 296 -2.84 -16.10 -0.56
N PRO A 297 -2.77 -15.92 0.78
CA PRO A 297 -1.50 -15.83 1.49
C PRO A 297 -0.81 -17.19 1.66
N LYS A 298 -1.57 -18.29 1.58
CA LYS A 298 -1.07 -19.67 1.73
C LYS A 298 -0.12 -20.06 0.61
N LEU A 299 0.88 -20.87 0.93
CA LEU A 299 1.98 -21.22 0.04
C LEU A 299 2.19 -22.73 0.00
N THR A 300 2.64 -23.19 -1.16
CA THR A 300 3.30 -24.50 -1.31
C THR A 300 4.61 -24.28 -2.05
N PHE A 301 5.72 -24.65 -1.43
CA PHE A 301 6.98 -24.89 -2.12
C PHE A 301 7.03 -26.37 -2.51
N SER A 302 7.37 -26.70 -3.75
CA SER A 302 7.52 -28.07 -4.21
C SER A 302 8.58 -28.13 -5.31
N ASP A 303 9.80 -28.52 -4.94
CA ASP A 303 10.92 -28.62 -5.88
C ASP A 303 11.92 -29.70 -5.48
N TYR A 304 12.74 -30.11 -6.43
CA TYR A 304 13.81 -31.09 -6.24
C TYR A 304 14.99 -30.46 -5.50
N VAL A 305 15.44 -31.10 -4.41
CA VAL A 305 16.47 -30.54 -3.52
C VAL A 305 17.74 -31.38 -3.51
N HIS A 306 18.88 -30.71 -3.52
CA HIS A 306 20.19 -31.33 -3.51
C HIS A 306 20.59 -31.76 -2.08
N LEU A 307 20.37 -33.04 -1.77
CA LEU A 307 20.80 -33.65 -0.50
C LEU A 307 22.08 -34.46 -0.70
N ARG A 308 22.90 -34.55 0.35
CA ARG A 308 24.13 -35.38 0.41
C ARG A 308 23.95 -36.54 1.40
N ALA A 309 24.80 -37.55 1.29
CA ALA A 309 24.86 -38.60 2.32
C ALA A 309 25.18 -38.00 3.70
N GLY A 310 24.57 -38.55 4.75
CA GLY A 310 24.67 -38.04 6.12
C GLY A 310 23.62 -36.98 6.44
N VAL A 311 23.95 -36.07 7.35
CA VAL A 311 23.02 -35.04 7.85
C VAL A 311 22.91 -33.88 6.85
N ASN A 312 21.67 -33.55 6.50
CA ASN A 312 21.32 -32.38 5.71
C ASN A 312 20.52 -31.39 6.54
N LYS A 313 20.92 -30.13 6.50
CA LYS A 313 20.28 -29.03 7.23
C LYS A 313 19.21 -28.40 6.34
N ILE A 314 17.95 -28.46 6.75
CA ILE A 314 16.85 -27.75 6.11
C ILE A 314 16.50 -26.55 6.97
N SER A 315 16.70 -25.35 6.44
CA SER A 315 16.35 -24.09 7.11
C SER A 315 15.31 -23.36 6.27
N LEU A 316 14.12 -23.17 6.82
CA LEU A 316 13.00 -22.51 6.16
C LEU A 316 12.82 -21.12 6.78
N LEU A 317 13.02 -20.07 6.00
CA LEU A 317 12.72 -18.71 6.44
C LEU A 317 11.29 -18.36 6.05
N SER A 318 10.41 -18.35 7.05
CA SER A 318 9.04 -17.88 6.91
C SER A 318 8.96 -16.39 7.17
N VAL A 319 8.18 -15.68 6.35
CA VAL A 319 8.11 -14.21 6.40
C VAL A 319 6.65 -13.76 6.43
N SER A 320 6.27 -12.99 7.45
CA SER A 320 5.00 -12.26 7.48
C SER A 320 5.16 -10.92 6.74
N VAL A 321 4.08 -10.42 6.16
CA VAL A 321 4.07 -9.15 5.40
C VAL A 321 2.83 -8.39 5.81
N GLY A 322 2.89 -7.80 7.01
CA GLY A 322 1.73 -7.32 7.74
C GLY A 322 0.80 -8.46 8.19
N LEU A 323 -0.09 -8.16 9.14
CA LEU A 323 -1.07 -9.11 9.67
C LEU A 323 -2.48 -8.78 9.18
N ALA A 324 -3.36 -9.79 9.15
CA ALA A 324 -4.74 -9.62 8.70
C ALA A 324 -5.47 -8.56 9.53
N ASN A 325 -6.20 -7.67 8.87
CA ASN A 325 -6.84 -6.51 9.48
C ASN A 325 -8.34 -6.37 9.14
N VAL A 326 -8.91 -7.35 8.41
CA VAL A 326 -10.33 -7.39 8.06
C VAL A 326 -10.76 -8.84 7.79
N GLY A 327 -12.00 -9.18 8.18
CA GLY A 327 -12.56 -10.53 8.07
C GLY A 327 -13.21 -11.01 9.36
N VAL A 328 -14.17 -11.93 9.28
CA VAL A 328 -14.72 -12.54 10.49
C VAL A 328 -13.65 -13.49 11.07
N HIS A 329 -13.31 -13.31 12.34
CA HIS A 329 -12.28 -14.07 13.02
C HIS A 329 -10.88 -14.01 12.38
N TYR A 330 -10.51 -12.87 11.77
CA TYR A 330 -9.19 -12.72 11.15
C TYR A 330 -8.04 -12.90 12.15
N GLU A 331 -8.30 -12.65 13.45
CA GLU A 331 -7.34 -12.86 14.54
C GLU A 331 -6.93 -14.33 14.74
N LYS A 332 -7.69 -15.27 14.15
CA LYS A 332 -7.42 -16.72 14.22
C LYS A 332 -6.76 -17.26 12.95
N TRP A 333 -6.50 -16.42 11.94
CA TRP A 333 -5.88 -16.88 10.71
C TRP A 333 -4.39 -17.09 10.95
N ASN A 334 -3.91 -18.29 10.62
CA ASN A 334 -2.53 -18.68 10.88
C ASN A 334 -1.53 -18.01 9.93
N THR A 335 -0.30 -17.85 10.38
CA THR A 335 0.87 -17.49 9.58
C THR A 335 1.98 -18.53 9.82
N GLY A 336 2.86 -18.72 8.83
CA GLY A 336 4.02 -19.59 8.98
C GLY A 336 3.85 -21.04 8.52
N VAL A 337 4.93 -21.80 8.63
CA VAL A 337 5.02 -23.20 8.18
C VAL A 337 4.30 -24.10 9.17
N LEU A 338 3.08 -24.52 8.83
CA LEU A 338 2.27 -25.47 9.60
C LEU A 338 2.14 -26.84 8.92
N GLY A 339 2.80 -26.98 7.77
CA GLY A 339 2.84 -28.21 7.01
C GLY A 339 1.55 -28.53 6.27
N PRO A 340 1.46 -29.73 5.69
CA PRO A 340 2.46 -30.80 5.75
C PRO A 340 3.81 -30.43 5.11
N VAL A 341 4.88 -31.03 5.64
CA VAL A 341 6.24 -30.97 5.08
C VAL A 341 6.69 -32.39 4.75
N SER A 342 6.99 -32.68 3.49
CA SER A 342 7.32 -34.03 3.04
C SER A 342 8.49 -34.08 2.07
N LEU A 343 9.23 -35.19 2.11
CA LEU A 343 10.35 -35.47 1.22
C LEU A 343 10.09 -36.79 0.49
N LYS A 344 9.84 -36.71 -0.81
CA LYS A 344 9.50 -37.85 -1.68
C LYS A 344 10.69 -38.26 -2.53
N GLY A 345 10.83 -39.56 -2.78
CA GLY A 345 11.87 -40.10 -3.66
C GLY A 345 13.09 -40.64 -2.91
N LEU A 346 12.91 -40.97 -1.64
CA LEU A 346 13.84 -41.81 -0.87
C LEU A 346 13.55 -43.29 -1.15
N ASP A 347 14.49 -44.17 -0.85
CA ASP A 347 14.29 -45.63 -0.96
C ASP A 347 13.14 -46.13 -0.06
N GLU A 348 12.92 -45.47 1.08
CA GLU A 348 11.77 -45.69 1.97
C GLU A 348 10.44 -45.10 1.45
N GLY A 349 10.45 -44.44 0.28
CA GLY A 349 9.29 -43.80 -0.33
C GLY A 349 9.20 -42.31 -0.03
N THR A 350 8.30 -41.94 0.90
CA THR A 350 8.06 -40.54 1.29
C THR A 350 8.18 -40.39 2.80
N ARG A 351 9.03 -39.47 3.23
CA ARG A 351 9.20 -39.11 4.64
C ARG A 351 8.35 -37.89 4.97
N ASP A 352 7.53 -37.99 6.01
CA ASP A 352 6.81 -36.85 6.59
C ASP A 352 7.67 -36.21 7.68
N LEU A 353 8.05 -34.94 7.48
CA LEU A 353 8.88 -34.17 8.40
C LEU A 353 8.04 -33.33 9.38
N THR A 354 6.71 -33.34 9.26
CA THR A 354 5.81 -32.44 10.00
C THR A 354 5.89 -32.63 11.52
N LYS A 355 6.07 -33.87 11.98
CA LYS A 355 6.03 -34.23 13.41
C LYS A 355 7.40 -34.42 14.06
N GLN A 356 8.49 -34.19 13.31
CA GLN A 356 9.83 -34.33 13.88
C GLN A 356 10.19 -33.11 14.75
N LYS A 357 11.39 -33.14 15.36
CA LYS A 357 11.88 -31.98 16.10
C LYS A 357 12.21 -30.83 15.16
N TRP A 358 11.71 -29.65 15.49
CA TRP A 358 12.01 -28.42 14.77
C TRP A 358 12.69 -27.44 15.72
N SER A 359 13.76 -26.82 15.24
CA SER A 359 14.45 -25.72 15.89
C SER A 359 13.97 -24.39 15.31
N TYR A 360 13.84 -23.37 16.15
CA TYR A 360 13.25 -22.08 15.79
C TYR A 360 14.19 -20.93 16.16
N LYS A 361 14.25 -19.91 15.29
CA LYS A 361 14.93 -18.64 15.57
C LYS A 361 14.05 -17.48 15.13
N VAL A 362 13.68 -16.63 16.08
CA VAL A 362 12.91 -15.41 15.82
C VAL A 362 13.84 -14.34 15.27
N GLY A 363 13.45 -13.71 14.17
CA GLY A 363 14.19 -12.62 13.56
C GLY A 363 15.47 -13.02 12.83
N LEU A 364 16.21 -11.99 12.46
CA LEU A 364 17.50 -12.06 11.78
C LEU A 364 18.63 -11.75 12.77
N LYS A 365 19.82 -12.28 12.53
CA LYS A 365 21.05 -11.92 13.25
C LYS A 365 21.30 -10.42 13.13
N GLY A 366 21.13 -9.82 11.95
CA GLY A 366 21.28 -8.37 11.79
C GLY A 366 20.26 -7.54 12.59
N GLU A 367 19.06 -8.06 12.87
CA GLU A 367 18.10 -7.44 13.79
C GLU A 367 18.59 -7.51 15.23
N ALA A 368 19.02 -8.70 15.69
CA ALA A 368 19.59 -8.89 17.03
C ALA A 368 20.85 -8.04 17.27
N LEU A 369 21.66 -7.84 16.23
CA LEU A 369 22.84 -6.98 16.24
C LEU A 369 22.51 -5.48 16.04
N SER A 370 21.24 -5.14 15.84
CA SER A 370 20.74 -3.77 15.66
C SER A 370 21.48 -3.02 14.54
N LEU A 371 21.77 -3.69 13.42
CA LEU A 371 22.57 -3.13 12.31
C LEU A 371 21.95 -1.89 11.65
N HIS A 372 20.64 -1.67 11.86
CA HIS A 372 19.90 -0.52 11.37
C HIS A 372 20.12 0.76 12.20
N THR A 373 20.64 0.65 13.42
CA THR A 373 20.78 1.78 14.36
C THR A 373 22.05 2.61 14.10
N VAL A 374 21.99 3.91 14.43
CA VAL A 374 23.16 4.82 14.34
C VAL A 374 24.14 4.57 15.49
N THR A 375 23.60 4.27 16.68
CA THR A 375 24.34 3.97 17.90
C THR A 375 23.79 2.68 18.48
N GLY A 376 24.67 1.77 18.91
CA GLY A 376 24.27 0.47 19.46
C GLY A 376 24.35 -0.69 18.47
N SER A 377 24.71 -0.44 17.20
CA SER A 377 25.01 -1.51 16.25
C SER A 377 26.22 -2.31 16.71
N SER A 378 26.09 -3.63 16.81
CA SER A 378 27.22 -4.51 17.05
C SER A 378 28.20 -4.49 15.87
N SER A 379 29.49 -4.71 16.14
CA SER A 379 30.51 -4.74 15.09
C SER A 379 30.38 -6.01 14.24
N VAL A 380 30.33 -5.83 12.92
CA VAL A 380 30.41 -6.91 11.92
C VAL A 380 31.41 -6.53 10.83
N GLU A 381 31.91 -7.52 10.10
CA GLU A 381 32.85 -7.29 9.00
C GLU A 381 32.09 -6.82 7.74
N TRP A 382 32.08 -5.51 7.53
CA TRP A 382 31.46 -4.89 6.36
C TRP A 382 32.36 -4.98 5.12
N ILE A 383 31.82 -5.50 4.03
CA ILE A 383 32.50 -5.65 2.75
C ILE A 383 32.24 -4.43 1.87
N GLN A 384 33.26 -3.97 1.13
CA GLN A 384 33.16 -2.79 0.27
C GLN A 384 33.96 -2.94 -1.03
N GLY A 385 33.82 -1.98 -1.95
CA GLY A 385 34.55 -1.96 -3.21
C GLY A 385 34.13 -3.09 -4.16
N SER A 386 35.09 -3.73 -4.83
CA SER A 386 34.83 -4.78 -5.83
C SER A 386 34.20 -6.05 -5.26
N LYS A 387 34.25 -6.25 -3.93
CA LYS A 387 33.66 -7.40 -3.24
C LYS A 387 32.23 -7.15 -2.73
N LEU A 388 31.68 -5.96 -2.98
CA LEU A 388 30.31 -5.61 -2.57
C LEU A 388 29.34 -6.70 -3.05
N ALA A 389 28.55 -7.26 -2.13
CA ALA A 389 27.58 -8.28 -2.47
C ALA A 389 26.53 -7.70 -3.43
N GLN A 390 26.24 -8.41 -4.52
CA GLN A 390 25.18 -8.05 -5.46
C GLN A 390 24.34 -9.28 -5.77
N LYS A 391 23.01 -9.10 -5.84
CA LYS A 391 22.04 -10.18 -6.11
C LYS A 391 22.20 -11.37 -5.17
N GLN A 392 22.67 -11.11 -3.95
CA GLN A 392 22.77 -12.11 -2.88
C GLN A 392 21.53 -11.99 -1.99
N PRO A 393 20.83 -13.09 -1.70
CA PRO A 393 19.73 -13.07 -0.73
C PRO A 393 20.28 -12.76 0.67
N LEU A 394 19.40 -12.29 1.56
CA LEU A 394 19.69 -11.97 2.96
C LEU A 394 20.99 -11.15 3.10
N THR A 395 20.97 -9.93 2.57
CA THR A 395 22.13 -9.03 2.61
C THR A 395 21.75 -7.70 3.23
N TRP A 396 22.54 -7.27 4.22
CA TRP A 396 22.46 -5.93 4.77
C TRP A 396 23.36 -5.01 3.97
N TYR A 397 22.83 -3.85 3.60
CA TYR A 397 23.57 -2.79 2.96
C TYR A 397 23.52 -1.53 3.82
N LYS A 398 24.61 -0.78 3.83
CA LYS A 398 24.61 0.57 4.40
C LYS A 398 25.38 1.56 3.55
N ALA A 399 24.94 2.81 3.60
CA ALA A 399 25.59 3.96 2.99
C ALA A 399 25.44 5.18 3.89
N THR A 400 26.27 6.20 3.67
CA THR A 400 26.15 7.50 4.32
C THR A 400 25.96 8.59 3.27
N PHE A 401 25.06 9.54 3.52
CA PHE A 401 24.75 10.61 2.56
C PHE A 401 24.40 11.95 3.22
N ASN A 402 24.51 13.02 2.44
CA ASN A 402 24.11 14.38 2.87
C ASN A 402 22.68 14.68 2.44
N ALA A 403 21.95 15.45 3.25
CA ALA A 403 20.58 15.81 2.91
C ALA A 403 20.54 16.62 1.60
N PRO A 404 19.69 16.25 0.63
CA PRO A 404 19.53 17.04 -0.57
C PRO A 404 18.96 18.43 -0.28
N ALA A 405 19.52 19.46 -0.92
CA ALA A 405 19.05 20.84 -0.79
C ALA A 405 17.58 21.02 -1.20
N GLY A 406 16.95 22.10 -0.73
CA GLY A 406 15.56 22.45 -1.01
C GLY A 406 14.57 21.87 0.00
N ASN A 407 13.27 22.03 -0.28
CA ASN A 407 12.18 21.59 0.58
C ASN A 407 11.25 20.56 -0.08
N ASP A 408 11.51 20.19 -1.34
CA ASP A 408 10.69 19.24 -2.10
C ASP A 408 10.68 17.85 -1.44
N PRO A 409 9.56 17.12 -1.34
CA PRO A 409 9.56 15.81 -0.72
C PRO A 409 10.56 14.83 -1.35
N LEU A 410 11.02 13.87 -0.55
CA LEU A 410 12.08 12.93 -0.94
C LEU A 410 11.57 11.49 -0.94
N ALA A 411 12.14 10.66 -1.79
CA ALA A 411 11.97 9.21 -1.73
C ALA A 411 13.27 8.48 -2.10
N LEU A 412 13.32 7.19 -1.82
CA LEU A 412 14.30 6.26 -2.38
C LEU A 412 13.69 5.56 -3.60
N ASP A 413 14.39 5.60 -4.73
CA ASP A 413 14.10 4.74 -5.87
C ASP A 413 14.76 3.37 -5.64
N MET A 414 13.92 2.37 -5.36
CA MET A 414 14.36 1.02 -5.03
C MET A 414 14.17 0.06 -6.21
N LEU A 415 13.98 0.55 -7.45
CA LEU A 415 13.71 -0.29 -8.62
C LEU A 415 14.72 -1.45 -8.82
N SER A 416 15.97 -1.26 -8.41
CA SER A 416 17.04 -2.25 -8.55
C SER A 416 17.08 -3.31 -7.44
N MET A 417 16.17 -3.24 -6.48
CA MET A 417 16.13 -4.07 -5.28
C MET A 417 15.01 -5.11 -5.37
N GLY A 418 14.94 -6.02 -4.40
CA GLY A 418 14.00 -7.14 -4.38
C GLY A 418 12.90 -6.94 -3.35
N LYS A 419 13.20 -7.29 -2.10
CA LYS A 419 12.31 -7.17 -0.93
C LYS A 419 13.12 -6.94 0.33
N GLY A 420 12.56 -6.28 1.34
CA GLY A 420 13.15 -6.21 2.68
C GLY A 420 12.67 -4.98 3.44
N GLU A 421 13.58 -4.34 4.17
CA GLU A 421 13.28 -3.20 5.04
C GLU A 421 14.32 -2.08 4.87
N ILE A 422 13.88 -0.84 5.09
CA ILE A 422 14.70 0.37 4.93
C ILE A 422 14.69 1.17 6.24
N TRP A 423 15.86 1.66 6.64
CA TRP A 423 16.02 2.61 7.73
C TRP A 423 16.85 3.82 7.34
N ILE A 424 16.48 4.98 7.87
CA ILE A 424 17.28 6.19 7.80
C ILE A 424 17.50 6.69 9.22
N ASN A 425 18.77 6.82 9.60
CA ASN A 425 19.18 7.26 10.94
C ASN A 425 18.56 6.41 12.07
N GLY A 426 18.31 5.12 11.83
CA GLY A 426 17.64 4.21 12.78
C GLY A 426 16.11 4.21 12.69
N GLU A 427 15.51 5.19 12.02
CA GLU A 427 14.06 5.26 11.84
C GLU A 427 13.61 4.38 10.66
N GLY A 428 12.61 3.53 10.90
CA GLY A 428 12.08 2.61 9.90
C GLY A 428 11.26 3.34 8.84
N ILE A 429 11.81 3.44 7.62
CA ILE A 429 11.08 3.94 6.44
C ILE A 429 9.95 2.96 6.06
N GLY A 430 10.17 1.67 6.30
CA GLY A 430 9.19 0.62 6.11
C GLY A 430 9.71 -0.49 5.21
N ARG A 431 8.82 -1.42 4.90
CA ARG A 431 9.14 -2.52 3.98
C ARG A 431 9.38 -1.98 2.58
N HIS A 432 10.24 -2.63 1.81
CA HIS A 432 10.29 -2.48 0.36
C HIS A 432 9.99 -3.82 -0.30
N TRP A 433 9.23 -3.79 -1.40
CA TRP A 433 9.02 -4.96 -2.24
C TRP A 433 8.82 -4.60 -3.73
N PRO A 434 9.77 -3.86 -4.33
CA PRO A 434 9.72 -3.52 -5.76
C PRO A 434 9.73 -4.74 -6.67
N GLY A 435 10.26 -5.88 -6.21
CA GLY A 435 10.21 -7.16 -6.93
C GLY A 435 8.80 -7.72 -7.15
N TYR A 436 7.79 -7.28 -6.38
CA TYR A 436 6.41 -7.69 -6.59
C TYR A 436 5.73 -6.80 -7.63
N ILE A 437 5.76 -7.24 -8.88
CA ILE A 437 5.19 -6.53 -10.03
C ILE A 437 3.66 -6.51 -9.96
N ALA A 438 3.09 -5.32 -10.20
CA ALA A 438 1.67 -5.04 -10.23
C ALA A 438 0.95 -5.80 -11.35
N LYS A 439 -0.08 -6.58 -10.99
CA LYS A 439 -0.97 -7.29 -11.91
C LYS A 439 -2.41 -6.80 -11.73
N GLY A 440 -3.08 -6.47 -12.82
CA GLY A 440 -4.47 -5.99 -12.83
C GLY A 440 -4.89 -5.51 -14.21
N ASN A 441 -5.91 -4.64 -14.27
CA ASN A 441 -6.45 -4.11 -15.51
C ASN A 441 -6.32 -2.58 -15.56
N CYS A 442 -5.27 -2.07 -16.20
CA CYS A 442 -5.00 -0.64 -16.34
C CYS A 442 -5.50 -0.09 -17.68
N GLY A 443 -6.77 -0.37 -18.00
CA GLY A 443 -7.44 0.18 -19.17
C GLY A 443 -7.81 1.66 -19.05
N ALA A 444 -8.44 2.21 -20.09
CA ALA A 444 -8.98 3.56 -20.05
C ALA A 444 -10.04 3.70 -18.94
N CYS A 445 -9.98 4.80 -18.20
CA CYS A 445 -10.93 5.14 -17.13
C CYS A 445 -11.81 6.31 -17.58
N ASN A 446 -13.10 6.26 -17.23
CA ASN A 446 -14.04 7.35 -17.36
C ASN A 446 -14.63 7.68 -15.98
N TYR A 447 -14.76 8.96 -15.64
CA TYR A 447 -15.40 9.40 -14.40
C TYR A 447 -16.86 8.97 -14.33
N ALA A 448 -17.56 9.00 -15.47
CA ALA A 448 -19.01 8.80 -15.50
C ALA A 448 -19.42 7.36 -15.16
N GLY A 449 -20.57 7.23 -14.48
CA GLY A 449 -21.15 5.97 -14.04
C GLY A 449 -20.51 5.41 -12.76
N THR A 450 -21.20 4.45 -12.13
CA THR A 450 -20.84 3.89 -10.82
C THR A 450 -19.37 3.46 -10.74
N PHE A 451 -18.67 3.96 -9.72
CA PHE A 451 -17.29 3.63 -9.40
C PHE A 451 -17.19 2.37 -8.55
N LYS A 452 -16.09 1.63 -8.75
CA LYS A 452 -15.59 0.54 -7.91
C LYS A 452 -14.05 0.59 -7.92
N GLU A 453 -13.41 0.02 -6.92
CA GLU A 453 -11.95 0.02 -6.71
C GLU A 453 -11.15 -0.52 -7.91
N THR A 454 -11.78 -1.39 -8.72
CA THR A 454 -11.19 -1.98 -9.93
C THR A 454 -11.47 -1.20 -11.22
N LYS A 455 -12.24 -0.10 -11.17
CA LYS A 455 -12.65 0.66 -12.38
C LYS A 455 -11.47 1.40 -13.01
N CYS A 456 -10.61 1.99 -12.20
CA CYS A 456 -9.55 2.89 -12.62
C CYS A 456 -8.27 2.50 -11.90
N GLN A 457 -7.37 1.86 -12.63
CA GLN A 457 -6.12 1.30 -12.11
C GLN A 457 -4.95 1.75 -12.96
N SER A 458 -3.78 1.90 -12.33
CA SER A 458 -2.54 2.29 -13.00
C SER A 458 -1.36 1.43 -12.51
N GLY A 459 -0.20 1.58 -13.16
CA GLY A 459 1.03 0.90 -12.74
C GLY A 459 1.15 -0.58 -13.14
N CYS A 460 0.26 -1.12 -13.97
CA CYS A 460 0.36 -2.51 -14.45
C CYS A 460 1.72 -2.80 -15.09
N GLY A 461 2.34 -3.92 -14.73
CA GLY A 461 3.65 -4.32 -15.25
C GLY A 461 4.84 -3.55 -14.65
N GLN A 462 4.61 -2.64 -13.70
CA GLN A 462 5.64 -1.95 -12.92
C GLN A 462 5.73 -2.57 -11.52
N PRO A 463 6.80 -2.29 -10.74
CA PRO A 463 6.80 -2.53 -9.30
C PRO A 463 5.53 -1.96 -8.66
N SER A 464 4.83 -2.78 -7.85
CA SER A 464 3.64 -2.30 -7.10
C SER A 464 3.95 -1.07 -6.24
N GLN A 465 5.18 -0.99 -5.72
CA GLN A 465 5.76 0.24 -5.20
C GLN A 465 7.25 0.34 -5.56
N ARG A 466 7.62 1.43 -6.23
CA ARG A 466 9.01 1.73 -6.63
C ARG A 466 9.69 2.73 -5.69
N TRP A 467 8.95 3.77 -5.31
CA TRP A 467 9.48 4.88 -4.52
C TRP A 467 9.03 4.77 -3.07
N TYR A 468 9.96 4.96 -2.15
CA TYR A 468 9.76 4.80 -0.71
C TYR A 468 10.03 6.13 -0.03
N HIS A 469 8.98 6.72 0.55
CA HIS A 469 8.99 8.09 1.09
C HIS A 469 10.03 8.26 2.21
N VAL A 470 10.84 9.31 2.09
CA VAL A 470 11.82 9.75 3.09
C VAL A 470 11.38 11.09 3.68
N PRO A 471 10.89 11.13 4.92
CA PRO A 471 10.55 12.38 5.59
C PRO A 471 11.77 13.28 5.73
N ARG A 472 11.68 14.53 5.27
CA ARG A 472 12.79 15.49 5.39
C ARG A 472 13.21 15.75 6.83
N SER A 473 12.27 15.69 7.77
CA SER A 473 12.53 15.86 9.21
C SER A 473 13.42 14.77 9.81
N TRP A 474 13.56 13.61 9.15
CA TRP A 474 14.44 12.53 9.61
C TRP A 474 15.89 12.73 9.17
N LEU A 475 16.17 13.76 8.36
CA LEU A 475 17.49 14.03 7.81
C LEU A 475 18.24 15.11 8.59
N LYS A 476 19.51 14.83 8.87
CA LYS A 476 20.52 15.81 9.27
C LYS A 476 21.13 16.44 8.01
N PRO A 477 21.77 17.63 8.09
CA PRO A 477 22.43 18.24 6.93
C PRO A 477 23.45 17.32 6.26
N SER A 478 24.20 16.56 7.04
CA SER A 478 25.22 15.61 6.57
C SER A 478 25.26 14.35 7.43
N GLY A 479 25.90 13.30 6.92
CA GLY A 479 26.17 12.09 7.72
C GLY A 479 24.94 11.26 8.04
N ASN A 480 23.93 11.25 7.17
CA ASN A 480 22.74 10.41 7.33
C ASN A 480 23.09 8.96 7.03
N LEU A 481 22.76 8.06 7.94
CA LEU A 481 22.92 6.63 7.75
C LEU A 481 21.70 6.07 7.02
N LEU A 482 21.90 5.46 5.86
CA LEU A 482 20.92 4.63 5.17
C LEU A 482 21.29 3.17 5.39
N VAL A 483 20.36 2.38 5.93
CA VAL A 483 20.50 0.91 6.03
C VAL A 483 19.35 0.26 5.27
N VAL A 484 19.68 -0.77 4.51
CA VAL A 484 18.71 -1.57 3.76
C VAL A 484 18.98 -3.03 4.06
N PHE A 485 17.97 -3.74 4.55
CA PHE A 485 17.98 -5.20 4.48
C PHE A 485 17.37 -5.62 3.15
N GLU A 486 18.09 -6.46 2.40
CA GLU A 486 17.67 -7.04 1.13
C GLU A 486 17.50 -8.56 1.31
N GLU A 487 16.24 -8.99 1.36
CA GLU A 487 15.80 -10.35 1.57
C GLU A 487 16.05 -11.23 0.33
N TRP A 488 15.78 -10.72 -0.88
CA TRP A 488 15.77 -11.53 -2.11
C TRP A 488 17.09 -11.43 -2.88
N GLY A 489 17.62 -10.22 -3.00
CA GLY A 489 18.82 -9.89 -3.74
C GLY A 489 18.59 -8.72 -4.71
N GLY A 490 19.46 -7.72 -4.63
CA GLY A 490 19.36 -6.49 -5.42
C GLY A 490 20.73 -5.95 -5.83
N ASP A 491 20.70 -4.86 -6.59
CA ASP A 491 21.88 -4.07 -6.94
C ASP A 491 21.80 -2.70 -6.22
N PRO A 492 22.49 -2.54 -5.08
CA PRO A 492 22.39 -1.32 -4.27
C PRO A 492 23.00 -0.10 -5.00
N THR A 493 23.89 -0.31 -5.96
CA THR A 493 24.59 0.78 -6.67
C THR A 493 23.65 1.63 -7.51
N LYS A 494 22.45 1.12 -7.81
CA LYS A 494 21.39 1.80 -8.57
C LYS A 494 20.32 2.44 -7.70
N ILE A 495 20.37 2.26 -6.38
CA ILE A 495 19.50 2.99 -5.45
C ILE A 495 19.86 4.47 -5.55
N SER A 496 18.83 5.32 -5.65
CA SER A 496 19.01 6.76 -5.67
C SER A 496 17.97 7.48 -4.82
N LEU A 497 18.35 8.61 -4.23
CA LEU A 497 17.40 9.56 -3.69
C LEU A 497 16.75 10.31 -4.85
N VAL A 498 15.44 10.51 -4.78
CA VAL A 498 14.67 11.27 -5.76
C VAL A 498 13.95 12.42 -5.07
N LYS A 499 13.83 13.55 -5.77
CA LYS A 499 12.94 14.65 -5.39
C LYS A 499 11.60 14.48 -6.08
N ARG A 500 10.53 14.69 -5.33
CA ARG A 500 9.17 14.75 -5.86
C ARG A 500 8.80 16.21 -6.16
N THR A 501 8.40 16.45 -7.40
CA THR A 501 7.84 17.74 -7.83
C THR A 501 6.54 17.52 -8.59
N ALA A 502 5.66 18.52 -8.60
CA ALA A 502 4.45 18.54 -9.41
C ALA A 502 4.69 19.40 -10.66
N GLU A 503 4.61 18.79 -11.85
CA GLU A 503 4.64 19.52 -13.13
C GLU A 503 3.22 19.87 -13.55
N TRP A 504 2.96 21.14 -13.83
CA TRP A 504 1.64 21.64 -14.19
C TRP A 504 1.44 21.63 -15.70
N GLY A 505 0.28 21.17 -16.18
CA GLY A 505 -0.10 21.28 -17.58
C GLY A 505 -0.53 22.71 -17.93
N GLY A 506 0.29 23.44 -18.69
CA GLY A 506 -0.02 24.78 -19.21
C GLY A 506 1.23 25.67 -19.37
N ASP A 507 1.18 26.64 -20.28
CA ASP A 507 2.24 27.63 -20.52
C ASP A 507 2.61 28.34 -19.20
N GLN A 508 3.87 28.20 -18.76
CA GLN A 508 4.35 28.67 -17.45
C GLN A 508 4.38 30.20 -17.30
N THR A 509 3.94 30.96 -18.31
CA THR A 509 3.94 32.43 -18.31
C THR A 509 2.83 33.08 -17.47
N LYS A 510 1.90 32.32 -16.87
CA LYS A 510 0.79 32.91 -16.07
C LYS A 510 0.67 32.48 -14.60
N LEU A 511 1.62 31.71 -14.07
CA LEU A 511 1.64 31.33 -12.65
C LEU A 511 2.86 31.94 -11.92
N SER A 512 3.01 33.26 -12.00
CA SER A 512 3.77 33.99 -10.98
C SER A 512 2.92 34.06 -9.71
N LEU A 513 3.07 33.04 -8.86
CA LEU A 513 2.66 33.11 -7.47
C LEU A 513 3.26 34.38 -6.85
N GLY A 514 2.38 35.29 -6.43
CA GLY A 514 2.76 36.51 -5.72
C GLY A 514 3.68 36.16 -4.57
N LYS A 515 4.92 36.66 -4.65
CA LYS A 515 5.82 36.79 -3.51
C LYS A 515 5.04 37.53 -2.42
N ARG A 516 4.64 36.82 -1.36
CA ARG A 516 4.37 37.47 -0.08
C ARG A 516 5.71 37.98 0.42
N THR A 517 5.88 39.29 0.39
CA THR A 517 6.89 39.99 1.19
C THR A 517 6.63 39.70 2.67
N ALA A 518 7.74 39.58 3.41
CA ALA A 518 7.81 39.33 4.85
C ALA A 518 6.99 40.31 5.69
#